data_AF-A0A0C3CAM2-F1
#
_entry.id   AF-A0A0C3CAM2-F1
#
_cell.length_a   1.000
_cell.length_b   1.000
_cell.length_c   1.000
_cell.angle_alpha   90.00
_cell.angle_beta   90.00
_cell.angle_gamma   90.00
#
_symmetry.space_group_name_H-M   'P 1'
#
loop_
_entity.id
_entity.type
_entity.pdbx_description
1 polymer ?
#
loop_
_entity_poly.entity_id
_entity_poly.type
_entity_poly.pdbx_seq_one_letter_code
_entity_poly.pdbx_strand_id
1 'polypeptide(L)'
;MAASFITPKYIYKILPPNPPPPSPLPQALPVSALDARDNFIHLSTSRQVIGTLRNFFANEDYVWMLRIPYKRVEKWIKWENSVGKGPDEPGGCWDTTGSMGYFPHIHGNGLKLGIEEVESTARWVKGEGEWGPAGWPFDEDTPKI
;
A
#
# COMPACT_ATOMS: atom_id res chain seq x y z
N MET A 1 15.37 -1.45 26.33
CA MET A 1 15.95 -1.85 25.02
C MET A 1 15.00 -1.38 23.94
N ALA A 2 15.43 -0.48 23.07
CA ALA A 2 14.60 -0.08 21.93
C ALA A 2 14.55 -1.26 20.95
N ALA A 3 13.35 -1.74 20.62
CA ALA A 3 13.20 -2.65 19.51
C ALA A 3 13.77 -1.94 18.27
N SER A 4 14.82 -2.50 17.67
CA SER A 4 15.28 -2.05 16.37
C SER A 4 14.16 -2.35 15.39
N PHE A 5 13.36 -1.34 15.03
CA PHE A 5 12.41 -1.47 13.95
C PHE A 5 13.22 -1.77 12.69
N ILE A 6 13.17 -3.01 12.22
CA ILE A 6 13.72 -3.36 10.92
C ILE A 6 12.85 -2.62 9.92
N THR A 7 13.39 -1.56 9.32
CA THR A 7 12.70 -0.82 8.27
C THR A 7 12.56 -1.72 7.05
N PRO A 8 11.38 -1.77 6.41
CA PRO A 8 11.18 -2.63 5.26
C PRO A 8 12.02 -2.14 4.09
N LYS A 9 12.44 -3.05 3.21
CA LYS A 9 13.11 -2.68 1.95
C LYS A 9 12.14 -1.97 1.01
N TYR A 10 10.91 -2.48 0.93
CA TYR A 10 9.84 -1.93 0.11
C TYR A 10 8.56 -1.71 0.90
N ILE A 11 7.79 -0.74 0.42
CA ILE A 11 6.39 -0.55 0.76
C ILE A 11 5.61 -0.44 -0.55
N TYR A 12 4.31 -0.69 -0.46
CA TYR A 12 3.48 -0.92 -1.62
C TYR A 12 2.27 0.00 -1.63
N LYS A 13 1.97 0.53 -2.81
CA LYS A 13 0.66 1.15 -3.10
C LYS A 13 -0.11 0.20 -4.01
N ILE A 14 -1.39 0.00 -3.69
CA ILE A 14 -2.32 -0.79 -4.49
C ILE A 14 -3.18 0.20 -5.27
N LEU A 15 -3.31 0.00 -6.59
CA LEU A 15 -4.23 0.73 -7.45
C LEU A 15 -5.31 -0.23 -7.98
N PRO A 16 -6.54 0.25 -8.19
CA PRO A 16 -7.59 -0.56 -8.81
C PRO A 16 -7.22 -0.94 -10.26
N PRO A 17 -7.87 -1.95 -10.84
CA PRO A 17 -7.58 -2.40 -12.20
C PRO A 17 -7.78 -1.32 -13.28
N ASN A 18 -8.73 -0.39 -13.08
CA ASN A 18 -9.05 0.68 -14.02
C ASN A 18 -9.08 2.06 -13.34
N PRO A 19 -8.49 3.10 -13.95
CA PRO A 19 -7.61 3.03 -15.12
C PRO A 19 -6.25 2.37 -14.77
N PRO A 20 -5.56 1.73 -15.73
CA PRO A 20 -4.20 1.24 -15.49
C PRO A 20 -3.23 2.41 -15.25
N PRO A 21 -2.13 2.19 -14.50
CA PRO A 21 -1.11 3.22 -14.31
C PRO A 21 -0.46 3.58 -15.66
N PRO A 22 -0.20 4.87 -15.95
CA PRO A 22 0.49 5.28 -17.15
C PRO A 22 1.90 4.67 -17.23
N SER A 23 2.36 4.40 -18.46
CA SER A 23 3.73 3.97 -18.74
C SER A 23 4.35 4.86 -19.81
N PRO A 24 5.42 5.64 -19.50
CA PRO A 24 6.07 5.73 -18.20
C PRO A 24 5.19 6.40 -17.13
N LEU A 25 5.52 6.18 -15.85
CA LEU A 25 4.82 6.85 -14.75
C LEU A 25 4.98 8.38 -14.85
N PRO A 26 3.93 9.16 -14.52
CA PRO A 26 4.03 10.60 -14.44
C PRO A 26 4.83 11.05 -13.20
N GLN A 27 5.09 12.35 -13.08
CA GLN A 27 5.65 12.92 -11.84
C GLN A 27 4.72 12.75 -10.63
N ALA A 28 3.42 12.74 -10.86
CA ALA A 28 2.41 12.50 -9.83
C ALA A 28 1.25 11.70 -10.43
N LEU A 29 0.92 10.58 -9.81
CA LEU A 29 -0.28 9.81 -10.11
C LEU A 29 -1.53 10.53 -9.57
N PRO A 30 -2.71 10.25 -10.14
CA PRO A 30 -3.98 10.66 -9.53
C PRO A 30 -4.07 10.18 -8.08
N VAL A 31 -4.47 11.07 -7.18
CA VAL A 31 -4.68 10.76 -5.77
C VAL A 31 -5.97 9.96 -5.63
N SER A 32 -5.95 8.88 -4.85
CA SER A 32 -7.17 8.11 -4.60
C SER A 32 -8.16 8.90 -3.74
N ALA A 33 -9.46 8.63 -3.87
CA ALA A 33 -10.47 9.28 -3.04
C ALA A 33 -10.20 9.10 -1.54
N LEU A 34 -9.69 7.92 -1.15
CA LEU A 34 -9.31 7.60 0.22
C LEU A 34 -8.13 8.46 0.70
N ASP A 35 -7.06 8.55 -0.08
CA ASP A 35 -5.88 9.37 0.27
C ASP A 35 -6.22 10.86 0.30
N ALA A 36 -7.10 11.33 -0.59
CA ALA A 36 -7.57 12.71 -0.61
C ALA A 36 -8.43 13.04 0.63
N ARG A 37 -9.32 12.12 1.04
CA ARG A 37 -10.15 12.26 2.24
C ARG A 37 -9.28 12.36 3.50
N ASP A 38 -8.31 11.47 3.62
CA ASP A 38 -7.51 11.32 4.83
C ASP A 38 -6.27 12.23 4.84
N ASN A 39 -5.96 12.88 3.70
CA ASN A 39 -4.85 13.82 3.51
C ASN A 39 -3.47 13.20 3.75
N PHE A 40 -3.32 11.91 3.45
CA PHE A 40 -2.05 11.20 3.37
C PHE A 40 -2.16 10.02 2.39
N ILE A 41 -1.03 9.52 1.88
CA ILE A 41 -1.05 8.34 1.00
C ILE A 41 -0.95 7.06 1.83
N HIS A 42 -1.96 6.21 1.73
CA HIS A 42 -1.98 4.88 2.33
C HIS A 42 -1.01 3.95 1.62
N LEU A 43 -0.09 3.34 2.36
CA LEU A 43 0.80 2.30 1.88
C LEU A 43 0.67 1.05 2.77
N SER A 44 1.22 -0.05 2.30
CA SER A 44 1.25 -1.32 3.02
C SER A 44 2.62 -1.95 2.91
N THR A 45 3.06 -2.63 3.96
CA THR A 45 4.20 -3.56 3.88
C THR A 45 3.78 -4.87 3.20
N SER A 46 4.73 -5.72 2.81
CA SER A 46 4.44 -7.06 2.28
C SER A 46 3.59 -7.92 3.22
N ARG A 47 3.72 -7.74 4.54
CA ARG A 47 2.86 -8.41 5.52
C ARG A 47 1.42 -7.92 5.49
N GLN A 48 1.19 -6.65 5.12
CA GLN A 48 -0.11 -6.00 5.17
C GLN A 48 -0.92 -6.11 3.87
N VAL A 49 -0.25 -6.22 2.71
CA VAL A 49 -0.93 -6.11 1.41
C VAL A 49 -2.06 -7.11 1.19
N ILE A 50 -1.93 -8.37 1.62
CA ILE A 50 -3.00 -9.37 1.46
C ILE A 50 -4.25 -8.95 2.24
N GLY A 51 -4.08 -8.51 3.48
CA GLY A 51 -5.19 -8.01 4.28
C GLY A 51 -5.84 -6.78 3.66
N THR A 52 -5.04 -5.83 3.16
CA THR A 52 -5.56 -4.66 2.43
C THR A 52 -6.36 -5.07 1.19
N LEU A 53 -5.87 -6.06 0.42
CA LEU A 53 -6.57 -6.58 -0.76
C LEU A 53 -7.90 -7.25 -0.41
N ARG A 54 -7.93 -8.08 0.64
CA ARG A 54 -9.15 -8.76 1.10
C ARG A 54 -10.23 -7.80 1.60
N ASN A 55 -9.86 -6.61 2.07
CA ASN A 55 -10.81 -5.64 2.62
C ASN A 55 -11.27 -4.61 1.59
N PHE A 56 -10.39 -4.15 0.71
CA PHE A 56 -10.70 -3.05 -0.23
C PHE A 56 -10.84 -3.50 -1.69
N PHE A 57 -10.29 -4.66 -2.05
CA PHE A 57 -10.21 -5.14 -3.44
C PHE A 57 -10.73 -6.58 -3.60
N ALA A 58 -11.56 -7.07 -2.67
CA ALA A 58 -12.06 -8.46 -2.70
C ALA A 58 -12.77 -8.83 -4.01
N ASN A 59 -13.52 -7.86 -4.55
CA ASN A 59 -14.30 -8.02 -5.76
C ASN A 59 -13.49 -7.83 -7.05
N GLU A 60 -12.23 -7.42 -6.96
CA GLU A 60 -11.36 -7.24 -8.13
C GLU A 60 -10.65 -8.56 -8.48
N ASP A 61 -10.53 -8.85 -9.78
CA ASP A 61 -9.80 -10.02 -10.27
C ASP A 61 -8.31 -9.77 -10.43
N TYR A 62 -7.92 -8.50 -10.50
CA TYR A 62 -6.53 -8.08 -10.50
C TYR A 62 -6.39 -6.66 -9.99
N VAL A 63 -5.19 -6.30 -9.56
CA VAL A 63 -4.81 -4.95 -9.16
C VAL A 63 -3.48 -4.56 -9.80
N TRP A 64 -3.14 -3.27 -9.73
CA TRP A 64 -1.79 -2.82 -10.02
C TRP A 64 -1.04 -2.53 -8.73
N MET A 65 0.15 -3.08 -8.61
CA MET A 65 1.06 -2.91 -7.50
C MET A 65 2.16 -1.92 -7.87
N LEU A 66 2.32 -0.87 -7.08
CA LEU A 66 3.49 0.00 -7.13
C LEU A 66 4.47 -0.44 -6.05
N ARG A 67 5.68 -0.85 -6.44
CA ARG A 67 6.78 -1.14 -5.51
C ARG A 67 7.58 0.13 -5.28
N ILE A 68 7.67 0.54 -4.02
CA ILE A 68 8.34 1.77 -3.59
C ILE A 68 9.48 1.38 -2.65
N PRO A 69 10.75 1.63 -3.04
CA PRO A 69 11.87 1.47 -2.12
C PRO A 69 11.68 2.41 -0.93
N TYR A 70 11.63 1.86 0.28
CA TYR A 70 11.33 2.62 1.50
C TYR A 70 12.24 3.86 1.64
N LYS A 71 13.52 3.70 1.29
CA LYS A 71 14.51 4.78 1.35
C LYS A 71 14.17 6.01 0.50
N ARG A 72 13.40 5.88 -0.58
CA ARG A 72 13.01 7.03 -1.41
C ARG A 72 11.98 7.92 -0.73
N VAL A 73 11.20 7.36 0.20
CA VAL A 73 10.07 8.04 0.83
C VAL A 73 10.20 8.16 2.35
N GLU A 74 11.21 7.55 2.96
CA GLU A 74 11.46 7.47 4.41
C GLU A 74 11.23 8.80 5.15
N LYS A 75 11.71 9.92 4.60
CA LYS A 75 11.55 11.27 5.19
C LYS A 75 10.10 11.75 5.35
N TRP A 76 9.16 11.15 4.63
CA TRP A 76 7.74 11.47 4.68
C TRP A 76 6.90 10.39 5.36
N ILE A 77 7.50 9.25 5.73
CA ILE A 77 6.77 8.14 6.32
C ILE A 77 6.46 8.42 7.79
N LYS A 78 5.18 8.27 8.13
CA LYS A 78 4.72 8.04 9.48
C LYS A 78 4.16 6.63 9.59
N TRP A 79 4.53 5.94 10.66
CA TRP A 79 4.01 4.63 10.99
C TRP A 79 2.85 4.82 11.98
N GLU A 80 1.64 4.58 11.53
CA GLU A 80 0.42 4.90 12.29
C GLU A 80 -0.48 3.66 12.37
N ASN A 81 -1.16 3.49 13.50
CA ASN A 81 -2.24 2.51 13.63
C ASN A 81 -3.54 3.26 13.87
N SER A 82 -4.64 2.68 13.40
CA SER A 82 -5.97 3.26 13.55
C SER A 82 -6.87 2.35 14.36
N VAL A 83 -6.28 1.72 15.39
CA VAL A 83 -7.00 0.81 16.30
C VAL A 83 -8.24 1.51 16.84
N GLY A 84 -9.39 0.85 16.71
CA GLY A 84 -10.68 1.40 17.13
C GLY A 84 -11.37 2.35 16.14
N LYS A 85 -10.81 2.59 14.95
CA LYS A 85 -11.49 3.33 13.86
C LYS A 85 -11.69 2.44 12.64
N GLY A 86 -12.93 2.29 12.19
CA GLY A 86 -13.30 1.52 11.01
C GLY A 86 -12.84 2.17 9.69
N PRO A 87 -12.77 1.42 8.58
CA PRO A 87 -12.25 1.92 7.30
C PRO A 87 -13.03 3.11 6.71
N ASP A 88 -14.31 3.23 7.06
CA ASP A 88 -15.18 4.32 6.63
C ASP A 88 -14.94 5.64 7.39
N GLU A 89 -14.22 5.59 8.52
CA GLU A 89 -13.90 6.76 9.33
C GLU A 89 -12.62 7.46 8.83
N PRO A 90 -12.52 8.81 8.97
CA PRO A 90 -11.30 9.54 8.61
C PRO A 90 -10.06 9.01 9.35
N GLY A 91 -9.08 8.58 8.56
CA GLY A 91 -7.86 7.93 9.03
C GLY A 91 -8.07 6.58 9.72
N GLY A 92 -9.17 5.88 9.45
CA GLY A 92 -9.44 4.54 9.94
C GLY A 92 -8.66 3.44 9.21
N CYS A 93 -8.67 2.22 9.75
CA CYS A 93 -7.98 1.07 9.17
C CYS A 93 -8.89 -0.16 9.17
N TRP A 94 -8.68 -1.06 8.21
CA TRP A 94 -9.36 -2.35 8.20
C TRP A 94 -8.92 -3.23 9.38
N ASP A 95 -7.68 -3.09 9.84
CA ASP A 95 -7.16 -3.78 11.02
C ASP A 95 -7.53 -3.03 12.30
N THR A 96 -8.82 -3.09 12.65
CA THR A 96 -9.36 -2.41 13.83
C THR A 96 -8.83 -2.97 15.15
N THR A 97 -8.25 -4.17 15.14
CA THR A 97 -7.66 -4.84 16.32
C THR A 97 -6.16 -4.56 16.49
N GLY A 98 -5.49 -4.01 15.46
CA GLY A 98 -4.05 -3.73 15.47
C GLY A 98 -3.15 -4.96 15.30
N SER A 99 -3.71 -6.08 14.86
CA SER A 99 -3.01 -7.35 14.65
C SER A 99 -1.87 -7.28 13.63
N MET A 100 -1.95 -6.34 12.69
CA MET A 100 -0.99 -6.08 11.61
C MET A 100 -0.03 -4.93 11.93
N GLY A 101 -0.10 -4.38 13.14
CA GLY A 101 0.76 -3.30 13.61
C GLY A 101 0.49 -1.95 12.95
N TYR A 102 1.56 -1.21 12.68
CA TYR A 102 1.48 0.14 12.12
C TYR A 102 1.55 0.09 10.59
N PHE A 103 0.68 0.85 9.94
CA PHE A 103 0.69 1.04 8.49
C PHE A 103 1.56 2.25 8.13
N PRO A 104 2.36 2.17 7.06
CA PRO A 104 3.14 3.31 6.58
C PRO A 104 2.24 4.28 5.81
N HIS A 105 2.28 5.55 6.19
CA HIS A 105 1.59 6.64 5.49
C HIS A 105 2.59 7.71 5.06
N ILE A 106 2.47 8.21 3.83
CA ILE A 106 3.24 9.38 3.39
C ILE A 106 2.47 10.65 3.75
N HIS A 107 3.12 11.51 4.54
CA HIS A 107 2.62 12.82 4.94
C HIS A 107 3.50 13.95 4.40
N GLY A 108 2.90 15.12 4.17
CA GLY A 108 3.66 16.36 3.96
C GLY A 108 4.44 16.45 2.64
N ASN A 109 4.18 15.56 1.67
CA ASN A 109 4.75 15.62 0.32
C ASN A 109 3.75 16.13 -0.74
N GLY A 110 2.61 16.67 -0.30
CA GLY A 110 1.54 17.16 -1.18
C GLY A 110 0.77 16.05 -1.90
N LEU A 111 0.70 14.83 -1.32
CA LEU A 111 0.07 13.64 -1.94
C LEU A 111 0.70 13.25 -3.28
N LYS A 112 1.97 13.60 -3.49
CA LYS A 112 2.73 13.26 -4.69
C LYS A 112 3.23 11.81 -4.61
N LEU A 113 2.95 11.02 -5.63
CA LEU A 113 3.57 9.71 -5.82
C LEU A 113 3.72 9.44 -7.30
N GLY A 114 4.94 9.26 -7.80
CA GLY A 114 5.16 9.07 -9.23
C GLY A 114 6.50 8.41 -9.55
N ILE A 115 7.05 8.75 -10.72
CA ILE A 115 8.28 8.16 -11.28
C ILE A 115 9.52 8.30 -10.38
N GLU A 116 9.55 9.31 -9.50
CA GLU A 116 10.67 9.52 -8.58
C GLU A 116 10.63 8.53 -7.41
N GLU A 117 9.46 8.31 -6.82
CA GLU A 117 9.29 7.44 -5.66
C GLU A 117 9.13 5.96 -6.05
N VAL A 118 8.40 5.68 -7.13
CA VAL A 118 8.05 4.32 -7.55
C VAL A 118 9.20 3.72 -8.35
N GLU A 119 9.61 2.51 -7.99
CA GLU A 119 10.64 1.77 -8.73
C GLU A 119 10.05 0.98 -9.88
N SER A 120 8.93 0.29 -9.63
CA SER A 120 8.30 -0.58 -10.62
C SER A 120 6.81 -0.72 -10.40
N THR A 121 6.08 -0.91 -11.49
CA THR A 121 4.65 -1.23 -11.49
C THR A 121 4.43 -2.63 -12.04
N ALA A 122 3.58 -3.42 -11.39
CA ALA A 122 3.25 -4.75 -11.90
C ALA A 122 1.80 -5.11 -11.64
N ARG A 123 1.23 -5.95 -12.51
CA ARG A 123 -0.13 -6.45 -12.37
C ARG A 123 -0.12 -7.69 -11.47
N TRP A 124 -0.95 -7.70 -10.43
CA TRP A 124 -1.17 -8.88 -9.59
C TRP A 124 -2.57 -9.43 -9.83
N VAL A 125 -2.66 -10.66 -10.31
CA VAL A 125 -3.92 -11.37 -10.57
C VAL A 125 -4.31 -12.18 -9.33
N LYS A 126 -5.58 -12.08 -8.92
CA LYS A 126 -6.15 -12.85 -7.80
C LYS A 126 -6.12 -14.34 -8.13
N GLY A 127 -5.85 -15.17 -7.12
CA GLY A 127 -5.84 -16.63 -7.26
C GLY A 127 -7.25 -17.23 -7.39
N GLU A 128 -7.40 -18.50 -7.02
CA GLU A 128 -8.66 -19.26 -7.07
C GLU A 128 -9.72 -18.76 -6.06
N GLY A 129 -10.23 -17.54 -6.27
CA GLY A 129 -11.32 -16.95 -5.50
C GLY A 129 -10.89 -16.10 -4.29
N GLU A 130 -9.63 -16.14 -3.88
CA GLU A 130 -9.14 -15.33 -2.75
C GLU A 130 -7.78 -14.68 -3.05
N TRP A 131 -7.54 -13.52 -2.44
CA TRP A 131 -6.22 -12.93 -2.36
C TRP A 131 -5.32 -13.74 -1.42
N GLY A 132 -4.18 -14.17 -1.94
CA GLY A 132 -3.11 -14.88 -1.23
C GLY A 132 -1.77 -14.60 -1.91
N PRO A 133 -0.66 -15.23 -1.49
CA PRO A 133 0.68 -14.95 -2.03
C PRO A 133 0.86 -15.41 -3.49
N ALA A 134 -0.03 -16.26 -4.00
CA ALA A 134 0.01 -16.73 -5.37
C ALA A 134 -0.09 -15.54 -6.36
N GLY A 135 0.71 -15.59 -7.42
CA GLY A 135 0.74 -14.54 -8.44
C GLY A 135 1.43 -13.24 -8.01
N TRP A 136 2.10 -13.21 -6.84
CA TRP A 136 2.89 -12.05 -6.41
C TRP A 136 3.85 -11.62 -7.54
N PRO A 137 3.80 -10.35 -7.98
CA PRO A 137 4.41 -9.98 -9.25
C PRO A 137 5.86 -9.53 -9.14
N PHE A 138 6.51 -9.72 -7.98
CA PHE A 138 7.90 -9.33 -7.74
C PHE A 138 8.74 -10.53 -7.27
N ASP A 139 10.02 -10.54 -7.61
CA ASP A 139 10.93 -11.66 -7.32
C ASP A 139 11.34 -11.78 -5.84
N GLU A 140 11.01 -10.79 -5.02
CA GLU A 140 11.35 -10.75 -3.59
C GLU A 140 10.20 -10.15 -2.76
N ASP A 141 10.37 -10.21 -1.43
CA ASP A 141 9.43 -9.64 -0.45
C ASP A 141 7.99 -10.14 -0.60
N THR A 142 7.85 -11.44 -0.89
CA THR A 142 6.56 -12.12 -1.03
C THR A 142 5.73 -11.99 0.25
N PRO A 143 4.46 -11.55 0.14
CA PRO A 143 3.52 -11.48 1.25
C PRO A 143 3.36 -12.82 1.95
N LYS A 144 3.19 -12.78 3.28
CA LYS A 144 2.90 -13.96 4.10
C LYS A 144 1.52 -13.80 4.72
N ILE A 145 0.80 -14.92 4.80
CA ILE A 145 -0.50 -15.03 5.50
C ILE A 145 -0.22 -15.26 6.99
#